data_AF-A0A1C2Y208-F1
#
_entry.id   AF-A0A1C2Y208-F1
#
_cell.length_a   1.000
_cell.length_b   1.000
_cell.length_c   1.000
_cell.angle_alpha   90.00
_cell.angle_beta   90.00
_cell.angle_gamma   90.00
#
_symmetry.space_group_name_H-M   'P 1'
#
loop_
_entity.id
_entity.type
_entity.pdbx_description
1 polymer ?
#
loop_
_entity_poly.entity_id
_entity_poly.type
_entity_poly.pdbx_seq_one_letter_code
_entity_poly.pdbx_strand_id
1 'polypeptide(L)'
;MSEVTNTQVPGTAAPAAGAAQPPAAPAAVAASGTGQQTDKTYTAEELAQQVQEQVQKSLAAEKEKWEKDSESKVTAAVAAAQEEAVKMAKMTDDEKAKAALAKQQADIDAKAQALTQKEIRMDAAAVLTEKKLPAEALDFVVGNDAKTTTENIDKFAKVFNDAVQKSVEDRLKGTTPSGGGGSGSAADTSKMTDAEYYKWVESQKK
;
A
#
# COMPACT_ATOMS: atom_id res chain seq x y z
N MET A 1 -19.27 60.34 -12.04
CA MET A 1 -19.22 59.65 -13.35
C MET A 1 -19.33 58.17 -13.07
N SER A 2 -20.34 57.39 -13.45
CA SER A 2 -21.67 57.54 -14.03
C SER A 2 -22.19 56.09 -13.95
N GLU A 3 -23.30 55.80 -13.27
CA GLU A 3 -24.66 55.83 -13.86
C GLU A 3 -24.76 55.14 -15.24
N VAL A 4 -25.72 54.26 -15.53
CA VAL A 4 -26.87 53.68 -14.77
C VAL A 4 -27.38 52.48 -15.58
N THR A 5 -28.25 51.64 -15.01
CA THR A 5 -29.42 50.91 -15.61
C THR A 5 -29.55 49.58 -14.85
N ASN A 6 -30.48 49.35 -13.92
CA ASN A 6 -31.87 49.78 -13.72
C ASN A 6 -32.90 49.29 -14.77
N THR A 7 -33.49 48.12 -14.49
CA THR A 7 -34.84 47.73 -14.92
C THR A 7 -35.45 47.01 -13.70
N GLN A 8 -36.19 47.68 -12.83
CA GLN A 8 -37.53 48.26 -12.98
C GLN A 8 -38.65 47.21 -12.89
N VAL A 9 -39.44 47.34 -11.82
CA VAL A 9 -40.64 46.56 -11.44
C VAL A 9 -41.92 47.10 -12.10
N PRO A 10 -43.05 46.38 -11.97
CA PRO A 10 -44.13 46.84 -11.08
C PRO A 10 -44.60 45.71 -10.12
N GLY A 11 -45.20 45.93 -8.94
CA GLY A 11 -46.20 46.93 -8.51
C GLY A 11 -47.54 46.22 -8.28
N THR A 12 -48.50 46.61 -7.41
CA THR A 12 -48.68 47.59 -6.32
C THR A 12 -49.84 47.04 -5.43
N ALA A 13 -50.13 47.41 -4.18
CA ALA A 13 -49.80 48.53 -3.27
C ALA A 13 -49.65 47.96 -1.82
N ALA A 14 -49.28 48.63 -0.71
CA ALA A 14 -49.31 50.05 -0.27
C ALA A 14 -50.70 50.60 0.10
N PRO A 15 -50.83 51.62 1.01
CA PRO A 15 -49.81 52.31 1.83
C PRO A 15 -49.62 51.59 3.20
N ALA A 16 -49.25 52.15 4.38
CA ALA A 16 -49.13 53.52 4.87
C ALA A 16 -48.15 53.71 6.06
N ALA A 17 -48.24 54.87 6.72
CA ALA A 17 -47.44 55.45 7.81
C ALA A 17 -48.34 55.75 9.05
N GLY A 18 -47.89 56.16 10.23
CA GLY A 18 -46.55 56.46 10.77
C GLY A 18 -46.64 57.25 12.10
N ALA A 19 -45.48 57.55 12.71
CA ALA A 19 -45.20 58.60 13.72
C ALA A 19 -45.98 58.70 15.07
N ALA A 20 -45.18 58.79 16.16
CA ALA A 20 -45.31 59.65 17.35
C ALA A 20 -46.56 59.64 18.28
N GLN A 21 -46.27 59.34 19.56
CA GLN A 21 -46.91 59.76 20.83
C GLN A 21 -47.27 61.28 20.88
N PRO A 22 -48.23 61.80 21.70
CA PRO A 22 -48.96 61.19 22.84
C PRO A 22 -50.52 61.29 22.81
N PRO A 23 -51.25 60.57 23.69
CA PRO A 23 -52.62 60.91 24.07
C PRO A 23 -52.65 61.81 25.33
N ALA A 24 -53.25 63.00 25.20
CA ALA A 24 -53.71 63.79 26.34
C ALA A 24 -55.15 63.43 26.72
N ALA A 25 -55.51 63.63 27.98
CA ALA A 25 -56.83 63.37 28.59
C ALA A 25 -57.92 64.39 28.11
N PRO A 26 -59.18 64.43 28.62
CA PRO A 26 -59.82 63.60 29.67
C PRO A 26 -61.29 63.17 29.42
N ALA A 27 -61.84 62.28 30.27
CA ALA A 27 -63.23 62.31 30.76
C ALA A 27 -63.47 61.35 31.94
N ALA A 28 -64.44 61.69 32.80
CA ALA A 28 -64.91 60.95 33.99
C ALA A 28 -65.73 59.68 33.61
N VAL A 29 -66.16 58.75 34.49
CA VAL A 29 -66.75 58.91 35.83
C VAL A 29 -66.44 57.79 36.84
N ALA A 30 -66.77 58.08 38.11
CA ALA A 30 -66.53 57.36 39.35
C ALA A 30 -67.13 55.94 39.54
N ALA A 31 -66.46 55.11 40.36
CA ALA A 31 -66.95 54.55 41.64
C ALA A 31 -65.90 53.55 42.22
N SER A 32 -65.12 53.91 43.26
CA SER A 32 -65.40 53.71 44.70
C SER A 32 -65.08 52.30 45.25
N GLY A 33 -64.11 52.17 46.19
CA GLY A 33 -64.00 50.95 47.05
C GLY A 33 -62.63 50.56 47.65
N THR A 34 -62.15 51.28 48.67
CA THR A 34 -61.35 50.80 49.85
C THR A 34 -60.16 49.81 49.69
N GLY A 35 -58.96 50.18 50.19
CA GLY A 35 -57.81 49.23 50.25
C GLY A 35 -56.49 49.65 50.92
N GLN A 36 -56.50 50.58 51.90
CA GLN A 36 -55.46 50.83 52.92
C GLN A 36 -53.95 50.70 52.53
N GLN A 37 -53.36 51.80 52.08
CA GLN A 37 -51.91 52.00 52.01
C GLN A 37 -51.31 52.18 53.42
N THR A 38 -50.16 51.55 53.70
CA THR A 38 -49.33 51.88 54.86
C THR A 38 -47.93 52.28 54.38
N ASP A 39 -47.69 53.58 54.31
CA ASP A 39 -46.37 54.13 53.96
C ASP A 39 -45.33 53.77 55.02
N LYS A 40 -44.49 52.79 54.71
CA LYS A 40 -43.15 52.71 55.29
C LYS A 40 -42.24 53.60 54.46
N THR A 41 -41.97 54.79 54.97
CA THR A 41 -40.93 55.67 54.44
C THR A 41 -39.57 55.02 54.67
N TYR A 42 -39.10 54.24 53.68
CA TYR A 42 -37.71 53.80 53.64
C TYR A 42 -36.82 54.99 53.31
N THR A 43 -35.78 55.22 54.12
CA THR A 43 -34.81 56.28 53.85
C THR A 43 -34.03 55.92 52.58
N ALA A 44 -33.68 56.90 51.74
CA ALA A 44 -33.00 56.64 50.47
C ALA A 44 -31.68 55.85 50.64
N GLU A 45 -30.98 56.02 51.77
CA GLU A 45 -29.81 55.23 52.16
C GLU A 45 -30.12 53.76 52.45
N GLU A 46 -31.21 53.43 53.15
CA GLU A 46 -31.59 52.04 53.42
C GLU A 46 -31.96 51.29 52.13
N LEU A 47 -32.63 51.98 51.20
CA LEU A 47 -32.97 51.42 49.90
C LEU A 47 -31.71 51.20 49.03
N ALA A 48 -30.77 52.15 49.04
CA ALA A 48 -29.48 52.00 48.37
C ALA A 48 -28.68 50.81 48.95
N GLN A 49 -28.69 50.65 50.28
CA GLN A 49 -27.98 49.57 50.96
C GLN A 49 -28.61 48.20 50.66
N GLN A 50 -29.94 48.07 50.66
CA GLN A 50 -30.63 46.84 50.21
C GLN A 50 -30.34 46.49 48.75
N VAL A 51 -30.35 47.49 47.85
CA VAL A 51 -30.01 47.26 46.43
C VAL A 51 -28.56 46.79 46.29
N GLN A 52 -27.63 47.40 47.02
CA GLN A 52 -26.21 47.03 46.98
C GLN A 52 -25.95 45.64 47.55
N GLU A 53 -26.63 45.26 48.65
CA GLU A 53 -26.56 43.92 49.23
C GLU A 53 -27.15 42.86 48.29
N GLN A 54 -28.28 43.15 47.62
CA GLN A 54 -28.86 42.23 46.65
C GLN A 54 -27.99 42.09 45.40
N VAL A 55 -27.38 43.17 44.90
CA VAL A 55 -26.41 43.13 43.80
C VAL A 55 -25.19 42.28 44.17
N GLN A 56 -24.63 42.44 45.38
CA GLN A 56 -23.54 41.61 45.89
C GLN A 56 -23.94 40.13 45.95
N LYS A 57 -25.15 39.82 46.43
CA LYS A 57 -25.67 38.46 46.55
C LYS A 57 -25.90 37.81 45.19
N SER A 58 -26.42 38.55 44.21
CA SER A 58 -26.50 38.11 42.82
C SER A 58 -25.12 37.91 42.19
N LEU A 59 -24.15 38.80 42.43
CA LEU A 59 -22.78 38.64 41.93
C LEU A 59 -22.09 37.40 42.50
N ALA A 60 -22.28 37.12 43.79
CA ALA A 60 -21.74 35.94 44.45
C ALA A 60 -22.34 34.65 43.87
N ALA A 61 -23.67 34.61 43.68
CA ALA A 61 -24.35 33.48 43.07
C ALA A 61 -23.95 33.26 41.61
N GLU A 62 -23.78 34.32 40.82
CA GLU A 62 -23.31 34.25 39.43
C GLU A 62 -21.85 33.74 39.37
N LYS A 63 -20.98 34.21 40.29
CA LYS A 63 -19.59 33.74 40.38
C LYS A 63 -19.49 32.27 40.79
N GLU A 64 -20.22 31.84 41.83
CA GLU A 64 -20.22 30.43 42.24
C GLU A 64 -20.70 29.52 41.09
N LYS A 65 -21.73 29.96 40.37
CA LYS A 65 -22.26 29.25 39.20
C LYS A 65 -21.27 29.23 38.02
N TRP A 66 -20.55 30.33 37.79
CA TRP A 66 -19.51 30.43 36.75
C TRP A 66 -18.25 29.61 37.08
N GLU A 67 -17.80 29.61 38.34
CA GLU A 67 -16.70 28.76 38.80
C GLU A 67 -17.08 27.29 38.67
N LYS A 68 -18.29 26.89 39.08
CA LYS A 68 -18.78 25.52 38.98
C LYS A 68 -18.96 25.05 37.52
N ASP A 69 -19.46 25.92 36.62
CA ASP A 69 -19.50 25.63 35.17
C ASP A 69 -18.09 25.51 34.58
N SER A 70 -17.18 26.39 34.99
CA SER A 70 -15.79 26.40 34.52
C SER A 70 -15.01 25.18 35.00
N GLU A 71 -15.09 24.80 36.28
CA GLU A 71 -14.50 23.57 36.82
C GLU A 71 -15.06 22.33 36.11
N SER A 72 -16.39 22.28 35.91
CA SER A 72 -17.03 21.19 35.17
C SER A 72 -16.49 21.07 33.74
N LYS A 73 -16.39 22.19 33.02
CA LYS A 73 -15.89 22.22 31.63
C LYS A 73 -14.39 21.98 31.51
N VAL A 74 -13.58 22.46 32.45
CA VAL A 74 -12.15 22.14 32.53
C VAL A 74 -11.97 20.65 32.83
N THR A 75 -12.71 20.09 33.78
CA THR A 75 -12.65 18.66 34.11
C THR A 75 -13.08 17.79 32.93
N ALA A 76 -14.17 18.15 32.25
CA ALA A 76 -14.63 17.45 31.04
C ALA A 76 -13.62 17.56 29.88
N ALA A 77 -13.02 18.73 29.67
CA ALA A 77 -12.00 18.93 28.64
C ALA A 77 -10.71 18.14 28.93
N VAL A 78 -10.27 18.10 30.19
CA VAL A 78 -9.11 17.30 30.63
C VAL A 78 -9.40 15.80 30.49
N ALA A 79 -10.61 15.34 30.83
CA ALA A 79 -11.00 13.95 30.66
C ALA A 79 -11.02 13.55 29.17
N ALA A 80 -11.62 14.37 28.31
CA ALA A 80 -11.65 14.14 26.86
C ALA A 80 -10.24 14.14 26.24
N ALA A 81 -9.40 15.11 26.62
CA ALA A 81 -8.01 15.18 26.15
C ALA A 81 -7.17 13.96 26.58
N GLN A 82 -7.39 13.43 27.78
CA GLN A 82 -6.74 12.18 28.21
C GLN A 82 -7.28 10.96 27.47
N GLU A 83 -8.58 10.86 27.20
CA GLU A 83 -9.13 9.75 26.42
C GLU A 83 -8.60 9.73 24.99
N GLU A 84 -8.57 10.89 24.31
CA GLU A 84 -7.98 11.01 22.97
C GLU A 84 -6.47 10.71 22.95
N ALA A 85 -5.72 11.21 23.94
CA ALA A 85 -4.29 10.91 24.06
C ALA A 85 -4.02 9.40 24.27
N VAL A 86 -4.78 8.74 25.15
CA VAL A 86 -4.68 7.28 25.37
C VAL A 86 -5.07 6.49 24.13
N LYS A 87 -6.11 6.93 23.40
CA LYS A 87 -6.55 6.29 22.16
C LYS A 87 -5.51 6.43 21.04
N MET A 88 -4.93 7.62 20.87
CA MET A 88 -3.87 7.89 19.90
C MET A 88 -2.59 7.13 20.22
N ALA A 89 -2.19 7.08 21.51
CA ALA A 89 -1.04 6.31 21.96
C ALA A 89 -1.23 4.81 21.68
N LYS A 90 -2.37 4.23 22.09
CA LYS A 90 -2.69 2.81 21.79
C LYS A 90 -2.64 2.51 20.30
N MET A 91 -3.28 3.32 19.46
CA MET A 91 -3.27 3.14 18.01
C MET A 91 -1.84 3.15 17.45
N THR A 92 -1.00 4.07 17.94
CA THR A 92 0.42 4.17 17.56
C THR A 92 1.22 2.92 17.96
N ASP A 93 0.96 2.34 19.14
CA ASP A 93 1.69 1.17 19.63
C ASP A 93 1.19 -0.15 19.00
N ASP A 94 -0.12 -0.27 18.74
CA ASP A 94 -0.71 -1.36 17.94
C ASP A 94 -0.16 -1.39 16.50
N GLU A 95 -0.01 -0.23 15.85
CA GLU A 95 0.58 -0.14 14.51
C GLU A 95 2.07 -0.51 14.51
N LYS A 96 2.86 -0.05 15.49
CA LYS A 96 4.26 -0.49 15.66
C LYS A 96 4.36 -1.99 15.90
N ALA A 97 3.50 -2.55 16.76
CA ALA A 97 3.48 -3.98 17.06
C ALA A 97 3.15 -4.80 15.80
N LYS A 98 2.14 -4.39 15.02
CA LYS A 98 1.80 -5.02 13.73
C LYS A 98 2.94 -4.91 12.72
N ALA A 99 3.58 -3.76 12.60
CA ALA A 99 4.72 -3.57 11.69
C ALA A 99 5.93 -4.44 12.11
N ALA A 100 6.20 -4.56 13.41
CA ALA A 100 7.26 -5.42 13.93
C ALA A 100 6.96 -6.92 13.67
N LEU A 101 5.72 -7.37 13.93
CA LEU A 101 5.29 -8.74 13.65
C LEU A 101 5.29 -9.04 12.16
N ALA A 102 4.78 -8.15 11.30
CA ALA A 102 4.82 -8.32 9.85
C ALA A 102 6.25 -8.40 9.32
N LYS A 103 7.18 -7.60 9.87
CA LYS A 103 8.61 -7.67 9.53
C LYS A 103 9.25 -8.97 9.98
N GLN A 104 8.94 -9.47 11.19
CA GLN A 104 9.45 -10.77 11.63
C GLN A 104 8.86 -11.93 10.81
N GLN A 105 7.57 -11.90 10.50
CA GLN A 105 6.94 -12.92 9.66
C GLN A 105 7.58 -12.94 8.27
N ALA A 106 7.80 -11.77 7.63
CA ALA A 106 8.49 -11.68 6.35
C ALA A 106 9.95 -12.19 6.40
N ASP A 107 10.68 -11.97 7.49
CA ASP A 107 12.04 -12.50 7.69
C ASP A 107 12.03 -14.03 7.91
N ILE A 108 11.04 -14.56 8.64
CA ILE A 108 10.81 -15.99 8.82
C ILE A 108 10.45 -16.65 7.48
N ASP A 109 9.49 -16.09 6.74
CA ASP A 109 9.03 -16.61 5.46
C ASP A 109 10.16 -16.56 4.41
N ALA A 110 10.94 -15.48 4.35
CA ALA A 110 12.11 -15.38 3.48
C ALA A 110 13.18 -16.42 3.83
N LYS A 111 13.43 -16.69 5.12
CA LYS A 111 14.36 -17.74 5.56
C LYS A 111 13.82 -19.14 5.30
N ALA A 112 12.53 -19.38 5.49
CA ALA A 112 11.88 -20.64 5.17
C ALA A 112 11.95 -20.92 3.66
N GLN A 113 11.60 -19.95 2.81
CA GLN A 113 11.75 -20.07 1.37
C GLN A 113 13.21 -20.29 0.95
N ALA A 114 14.17 -19.60 1.55
CA ALA A 114 15.58 -19.82 1.27
C ALA A 114 16.07 -21.23 1.68
N LEU A 115 15.57 -21.78 2.78
CA LEU A 115 15.86 -23.15 3.21
C LEU A 115 15.20 -24.17 2.27
N THR A 116 13.91 -24.06 1.98
CA THR A 116 13.21 -24.95 1.04
C THR A 116 13.84 -24.91 -0.37
N GLN A 117 14.22 -23.72 -0.87
CA GLN A 117 14.95 -23.61 -2.14
C GLN A 117 16.35 -24.24 -2.08
N LYS A 118 17.01 -24.22 -0.93
CA LYS A 118 18.30 -24.91 -0.74
C LYS A 118 18.13 -26.43 -0.69
N GLU A 119 17.09 -26.93 -0.01
CA GLU A 119 16.73 -28.35 0.03
C GLU A 119 16.42 -28.86 -1.39
N ILE A 120 15.53 -28.17 -2.13
CA ILE A 120 15.21 -28.51 -3.53
C ILE A 120 16.48 -28.50 -4.41
N ARG A 121 17.40 -27.55 -4.23
CA ARG A 121 18.70 -27.56 -4.94
C ARG A 121 19.57 -28.75 -4.58
N MET A 122 19.61 -29.17 -3.32
CA MET A 122 20.42 -30.32 -2.90
C MET A 122 19.87 -31.63 -3.46
N ASP A 123 18.55 -31.83 -3.39
CA ASP A 123 17.88 -32.98 -3.99
C ASP A 123 18.04 -33.00 -5.51
N ALA A 124 17.84 -31.85 -6.16
CA ALA A 124 18.09 -31.71 -7.59
C ALA A 124 19.54 -32.04 -7.96
N ALA A 125 20.52 -31.50 -7.25
CA ALA A 125 21.94 -31.77 -7.52
C ALA A 125 22.28 -33.27 -7.40
N ALA A 126 21.67 -33.99 -6.44
CA ALA A 126 21.79 -35.43 -6.35
C ALA A 126 21.19 -36.13 -7.59
N VAL A 127 19.98 -35.75 -8.00
CA VAL A 127 19.30 -36.33 -9.17
C VAL A 127 20.04 -36.02 -10.49
N LEU A 128 20.57 -34.81 -10.70
CA LEU A 128 21.42 -34.51 -11.86
C LEU A 128 22.67 -35.40 -11.88
N THR A 129 23.31 -35.58 -10.74
CA THR A 129 24.52 -36.41 -10.61
C THR A 129 24.23 -37.87 -10.93
N GLU A 130 23.12 -38.41 -10.42
CA GLU A 130 22.65 -39.78 -10.73
C GLU A 130 22.39 -39.95 -12.24
N LYS A 131 21.74 -38.96 -12.87
CA LYS A 131 21.46 -38.92 -14.31
C LYS A 131 22.69 -38.58 -15.17
N LYS A 132 23.87 -38.36 -14.56
CA LYS A 132 25.14 -37.91 -15.20
C LYS A 132 25.01 -36.60 -16.00
N LEU A 133 24.18 -35.68 -15.54
CA LEU A 133 23.99 -34.36 -16.12
C LEU A 133 24.95 -33.34 -15.49
N PRO A 134 25.38 -32.30 -16.23
CA PRO A 134 26.29 -31.29 -15.70
C PRO A 134 25.63 -30.49 -14.57
N ALA A 135 26.36 -30.32 -13.45
CA ALA A 135 25.87 -29.56 -12.30
C ALA A 135 25.57 -28.08 -12.62
N GLU A 136 26.14 -27.52 -13.69
CA GLU A 136 25.79 -26.17 -14.18
C GLU A 136 24.34 -26.06 -14.66
N ALA A 137 23.68 -27.17 -15.00
CA ALA A 137 22.27 -27.17 -15.34
C ALA A 137 21.35 -27.01 -14.11
N LEU A 138 21.88 -27.09 -12.89
CA LEU A 138 21.11 -27.06 -11.64
C LEU A 138 20.21 -25.83 -11.53
N ASP A 139 20.78 -24.63 -11.69
CA ASP A 139 20.04 -23.36 -11.58
C ASP A 139 19.04 -23.14 -12.74
N PHE A 140 19.09 -23.96 -13.80
CA PHE A 140 18.14 -23.93 -14.93
C PHE A 140 16.99 -24.93 -14.81
N VAL A 141 17.17 -26.01 -14.04
CA VAL A 141 16.14 -27.06 -13.87
C VAL A 141 15.43 -26.98 -12.52
N VAL A 142 16.05 -26.39 -11.50
CA VAL A 142 15.44 -26.12 -10.19
C VAL A 142 14.26 -25.16 -10.34
N GLY A 143 13.07 -25.69 -10.06
CA GLY A 143 11.82 -24.96 -10.04
C GLY A 143 11.33 -24.70 -8.62
N ASN A 144 10.09 -24.21 -8.51
CA ASN A 144 9.47 -23.86 -7.23
C ASN A 144 9.17 -25.07 -6.32
N ASP A 145 9.16 -26.28 -6.89
CA ASP A 145 8.81 -27.53 -6.22
C ASP A 145 9.76 -28.66 -6.65
N ALA A 146 9.98 -29.65 -5.78
CA ALA A 146 10.77 -30.83 -6.10
C ALA A 146 10.20 -31.61 -7.31
N LYS A 147 8.88 -31.78 -7.40
CA LYS A 147 8.22 -32.48 -8.53
C LYS A 147 8.48 -31.78 -9.87
N THR A 148 8.29 -30.46 -9.92
CA THR A 148 8.54 -29.64 -11.10
C THR A 148 10.02 -29.69 -11.50
N THR A 149 10.90 -29.68 -10.51
CA THR A 149 12.35 -29.81 -10.70
C THR A 149 12.73 -31.15 -11.33
N THR A 150 12.21 -32.28 -10.83
CA THR A 150 12.45 -33.60 -11.44
C THR A 150 11.92 -33.69 -12.87
N GLU A 151 10.73 -33.17 -13.15
CA GLU A 151 10.20 -33.11 -14.52
C GLU A 151 11.07 -32.26 -15.45
N ASN A 152 11.64 -31.16 -14.95
CA ASN A 152 12.57 -30.32 -15.72
C ASN A 152 13.89 -31.04 -15.97
N ILE A 153 14.43 -31.77 -14.98
CA ILE A 153 15.63 -32.59 -15.11
C ILE A 153 15.42 -33.65 -16.18
N ASP A 154 14.30 -34.38 -16.19
CA ASP A 154 14.04 -35.42 -17.19
C ASP A 154 13.85 -34.84 -18.62
N LYS A 155 13.19 -33.68 -18.74
CA LYS A 155 13.08 -32.95 -20.03
C LYS A 155 14.46 -32.50 -20.53
N PHE A 156 15.27 -31.92 -19.65
CA PHE A 156 16.64 -31.49 -19.96
C PHE A 156 17.52 -32.69 -20.34
N ALA A 157 17.44 -33.79 -19.59
CA ALA A 157 18.18 -35.02 -19.86
C ALA A 157 17.94 -35.55 -21.27
N LYS A 158 16.67 -35.56 -21.70
CA LYS A 158 16.30 -36.00 -23.05
C LYS A 158 16.92 -35.09 -24.12
N VAL A 159 16.70 -33.77 -24.02
CA VAL A 159 17.21 -32.80 -25.01
C VAL A 159 18.73 -32.78 -25.05
N PHE A 160 19.39 -32.86 -23.90
CA PHE A 160 20.85 -32.91 -23.79
C PHE A 160 21.43 -34.17 -24.44
N ASN A 161 20.88 -35.35 -24.14
CA ASN A 161 21.34 -36.61 -24.74
C ASN A 161 21.08 -36.64 -26.25
N ASP A 162 19.91 -36.18 -26.73
CA ASP A 162 19.61 -36.06 -28.16
C ASP A 162 20.60 -35.11 -28.89
N ALA A 163 20.98 -34.00 -28.24
CA ALA A 163 21.94 -33.03 -28.79
C ALA A 163 23.38 -33.56 -28.78
N VAL A 164 23.80 -34.23 -27.70
CA VAL A 164 25.12 -34.88 -27.61
C VAL A 164 25.22 -36.02 -28.62
N GLN A 165 24.20 -36.85 -28.77
CA GLN A 165 24.18 -37.91 -29.77
C GLN A 165 24.32 -37.35 -31.19
N LYS A 166 23.56 -36.30 -31.54
CA LYS A 166 23.72 -35.60 -32.82
C LYS A 166 25.12 -35.03 -33.01
N SER A 167 25.69 -34.38 -31.99
CA SER A 167 27.05 -33.83 -32.09
C SER A 167 28.13 -34.92 -32.25
N VAL A 168 27.97 -36.07 -31.58
CA VAL A 168 28.85 -37.23 -31.76
C VAL A 168 28.68 -37.81 -33.16
N GLU A 169 27.46 -37.95 -33.66
CA GLU A 169 27.18 -38.45 -35.00
C GLU A 169 27.69 -37.50 -36.10
N ASP A 170 27.53 -36.18 -35.93
CA ASP A 170 28.07 -35.16 -36.82
C ASP A 170 29.60 -35.10 -36.77
N ARG A 171 30.22 -35.35 -35.62
CA ARG A 171 31.68 -35.56 -35.54
C ARG A 171 32.10 -36.83 -36.28
N LEU A 172 31.37 -37.94 -36.10
CA LEU A 172 31.68 -39.22 -36.74
C LEU A 172 31.55 -39.15 -38.27
N LYS A 173 30.56 -38.39 -38.78
CA LYS A 173 30.41 -38.03 -40.20
C LYS A 173 31.49 -37.05 -40.66
N GLY A 174 31.74 -36.00 -39.87
CA GLY A 174 32.62 -34.88 -40.18
C GLY A 174 34.12 -35.20 -40.15
N THR A 175 34.53 -36.26 -39.42
CA THR A 175 35.91 -36.76 -39.44
C THR A 175 36.01 -38.08 -40.22
N THR A 176 35.55 -38.09 -41.47
CA THR A 176 36.16 -38.97 -42.46
C THR A 176 37.50 -38.34 -42.84
N PRO A 177 38.65 -38.88 -42.42
CA PRO A 177 39.92 -38.36 -42.91
C PRO A 177 40.01 -38.65 -44.41
N SER A 178 40.09 -37.62 -45.26
CA SER A 178 40.54 -37.76 -46.65
C SER A 178 42.07 -38.01 -46.72
N GLY A 179 42.58 -38.69 -45.70
CA GLY A 179 43.98 -38.86 -45.34
C GLY A 179 44.37 -40.34 -45.24
N GLY A 180 43.71 -41.21 -46.00
CA GLY A 180 44.20 -42.54 -46.34
C GLY A 180 45.39 -42.51 -47.31
N GLY A 181 46.24 -41.48 -47.24
CA GLY A 181 47.50 -41.38 -47.98
C GLY A 181 48.56 -42.26 -47.34
N GLY A 182 48.38 -43.58 -47.43
CA GLY A 182 49.13 -44.54 -46.60
C GLY A 182 49.09 -46.00 -47.04
N SER A 183 48.67 -46.30 -48.27
CA SER A 183 49.07 -47.52 -48.96
C SER A 183 49.21 -47.18 -50.43
N GLY A 184 50.35 -47.55 -51.04
CA GLY A 184 50.61 -47.24 -52.44
C GLY A 184 49.53 -47.83 -53.32
N SER A 185 49.16 -47.11 -54.39
CA SER A 185 48.35 -47.68 -55.46
C SER A 185 49.19 -48.71 -56.22
N ALA A 186 49.29 -49.91 -55.65
CA ALA A 186 49.59 -51.10 -56.42
C ALA A 186 48.48 -51.21 -57.47
N ALA A 187 48.84 -50.99 -58.73
CA ALA A 187 47.91 -51.19 -59.83
C ALA A 187 47.35 -52.61 -59.73
N ASP A 188 46.03 -52.77 -59.85
CA ASP A 188 45.38 -54.08 -59.84
C ASP A 188 45.68 -54.79 -61.18
N THR A 189 46.89 -55.35 -61.26
CA THR A 189 47.42 -56.02 -62.46
C THR A 189 46.58 -57.22 -62.88
N SER A 190 45.76 -57.76 -61.99
CA SER A 190 44.76 -58.81 -62.28
C SER A 190 43.65 -58.38 -63.23
N LYS A 191 43.54 -57.08 -63.54
CA LYS A 191 42.55 -56.50 -64.46
C LYS A 191 43.15 -55.90 -65.73
N MET A 192 44.48 -55.92 -65.88
CA MET A 192 45.16 -55.47 -67.09
C MET A 192 45.27 -56.60 -68.09
N THR A 193 45.16 -56.29 -69.39
CA THR A 193 45.56 -57.26 -70.43
C THR A 193 47.08 -57.41 -70.46
N ASP A 194 47.59 -58.54 -70.96
CA ASP A 194 49.03 -58.81 -71.06
C ASP A 194 49.82 -57.64 -71.70
N ALA A 195 49.26 -57.03 -72.75
CA ALA A 195 49.86 -55.90 -73.46
C ALA A 195 49.90 -54.59 -72.64
N GLU A 196 48.99 -54.42 -71.69
CA GLU A 196 48.98 -53.30 -70.73
C GLU A 196 49.92 -53.57 -69.55
N TYR A 197 49.97 -54.81 -69.07
CA TYR A 197 50.89 -55.24 -68.02
C TYR A 197 52.36 -55.00 -68.42
N TYR A 198 52.78 -55.42 -69.62
CA TYR A 198 54.15 -55.17 -70.09
C TYR A 198 54.50 -53.67 -70.16
N LYS A 199 53.58 -52.83 -70.64
CA LYS A 199 53.78 -51.36 -70.66
C LYS A 199 53.87 -50.75 -69.27
N TRP A 200 53.06 -51.24 -68.32
CA TRP A 200 53.12 -50.80 -66.93
C TRP A 200 54.47 -51.17 -66.29
N VAL A 201 54.97 -52.40 -66.50
CA VAL A 201 56.28 -52.84 -66.01
C VAL A 201 57.44 -52.04 -66.61
N GLU A 202 57.41 -51.71 -67.91
CA GLU A 202 58.44 -50.87 -68.53
C GLU A 202 58.42 -49.42 -68.02
N SER A 203 57.24 -48.87 -67.76
CA SER A 203 57.07 -47.52 -67.21
C SER A 203 57.71 -47.36 -65.81
N GLN A 204 57.85 -48.44 -65.04
CA GLN A 204 58.50 -48.43 -63.72
C GLN A 204 60.03 -48.53 -63.77
N LYS A 205 60.65 -48.74 -64.95
CA LYS A 205 62.11 -48.89 -65.12
C LYS A 205 62.82 -47.62 -65.60
N LYS A 206 62.17 -46.45 -65.47
CA LYS A 206 62.62 -45.18 -66.04
C LYS A 206 62.68 -44.08 -65.00
#